data_AF-A0A9W4WFM0-F1
#
_entry.id   AF-A0A9W4WFM0-F1
#
_cell.length_a   1.000
_cell.length_b   1.000
_cell.length_c   1.000
_cell.angle_alpha   90.00
_cell.angle_beta   90.00
_cell.angle_gamma   90.00
#
_symmetry.space_group_name_H-M   'P 1'
#
loop_
_entity.id
_entity.type
_entity.pdbx_description
1 polymer ?
#
loop_
_entity_poly.entity_id
_entity_poly.type
_entity_poly.pdbx_seq_one_letter_code
_entity_poly.pdbx_strand_id
1 'polypeptide(L)'
;MAWTVNNFSNFIATFTLPYLMNPGYGNLGPKVGFIYGSFSLISVVWGFFYFPELKGRTLDEVDMMFRANVPARKTSSWKSEGYIEAVNHGKFEES
;
A
#
# COMPACT_ATOMS: atom_id res chain seq x y z
N MET A 1 9.43 -14.29 -2.66
CA MET A 1 9.51 -13.03 -1.87
C MET A 1 8.67 -13.05 -0.60
N ALA A 2 7.38 -13.43 -0.61
CA ALA A 2 6.55 -13.42 0.61
C ALA A 2 7.09 -14.30 1.75
N TRP A 3 7.68 -15.45 1.42
CA TRP A 3 8.22 -16.39 2.41
C TRP A 3 9.45 -15.84 3.14
N THR A 4 10.36 -15.17 2.43
CA THR A 4 11.57 -14.59 3.05
C THR A 4 11.22 -13.40 3.94
N VAL A 5 10.31 -12.53 3.49
CA VAL A 5 9.83 -11.40 4.29
C VAL A 5 9.19 -11.87 5.60
N ASN A 6 8.35 -12.90 5.56
CA ASN A 6 7.72 -13.44 6.76
C ASN A 6 8.73 -13.97 7.78
N ASN A 7 9.76 -14.67 7.32
CA ASN A 7 10.82 -15.19 8.20
C ASN A 7 11.62 -14.06 8.85
N PHE A 8 11.97 -13.02 8.09
CA PHE A 8 12.67 -11.84 8.63
C PHE A 8 11.81 -11.06 9.64
N SER A 9 10.53 -10.83 9.36
CA SER A 9 9.63 -10.18 10.31
C SER A 9 9.46 -10.97 11.60
N ASN A 10 9.35 -12.30 11.49
CA ASN A 10 9.29 -13.17 12.67
C ASN A 10 10.58 -13.13 13.48
N PHE A 11 11.74 -13.16 12.83
CA PHE A 11 13.04 -13.05 13.50
C PHE A 11 13.17 -11.72 14.27
N ILE A 12 12.77 -10.61 13.67
CA ILE A 12 12.83 -9.29 14.33
C ILE A 12 11.86 -9.23 15.53
N ALA A 13 10.65 -9.78 15.39
CA ALA A 13 9.69 -9.83 16.47
C ALA A 13 10.17 -10.70 17.64
N THR A 14 10.62 -11.93 17.37
CA THR A 14 11.08 -12.85 18.42
C THR A 14 12.41 -12.44 19.05
N PHE A 15 13.25 -11.71 18.32
CA PHE A 15 14.45 -11.10 18.88
C PHE A 15 14.10 -9.90 19.76
N THR A 16 13.22 -9.00 19.33
CA THR A 16 12.99 -7.72 20.04
C THR A 16 12.02 -7.86 21.23
N LEU A 17 11.01 -8.72 21.13
CA LEU A 17 10.00 -8.95 22.17
C LEU A 17 10.56 -9.34 23.55
N PRO A 18 11.46 -10.34 23.69
CA PRO A 18 11.98 -10.72 25.00
C PRO A 18 12.87 -9.64 25.61
N TYR A 19 13.62 -8.88 24.80
CA TYR A 19 14.46 -7.77 25.30
C TYR A 19 13.63 -6.58 25.80
N LEU A 20 12.51 -6.27 25.14
CA LEU A 20 11.62 -5.18 25.57
C LEU A 20 10.74 -5.55 26.78
N MET A 21 10.42 -6.84 26.96
CA MET A 21 9.62 -7.33 28.09
C MET A 21 10.43 -7.67 29.34
N ASN A 22 11.75 -7.89 29.24
CA ASN A 22 12.55 -8.28 30.39
C ASN A 22 12.69 -7.10 31.40
N PRO A 23 12.46 -7.32 32.71
CA PRO A 23 12.51 -6.27 33.73
C PRO A 23 13.88 -5.59 33.90
N GLY A 24 14.97 -6.24 33.44
CA GLY A 24 16.35 -5.72 33.60
C GLY A 24 16.79 -4.66 32.60
N TYR A 25 16.02 -4.41 31.53
CA TYR A 25 16.39 -3.44 30.49
C TYR A 25 15.24 -2.47 30.15
N GLY A 26 14.06 -2.99 29.77
CA GLY A 26 12.99 -2.16 29.19
C GLY A 26 11.76 -1.97 30.08
N ASN A 27 11.41 -2.96 30.91
CA ASN A 27 10.22 -2.97 31.78
C ASN A 27 8.95 -2.36 31.13
N LEU A 28 8.77 -2.53 29.82
CA LEU A 28 7.69 -1.87 29.07
C LEU A 28 6.40 -2.68 29.12
N GLY A 29 6.45 -3.98 29.46
CA GLY A 29 5.28 -4.84 29.59
C GLY A 29 4.28 -4.65 28.43
N PRO A 30 3.00 -4.35 28.69
CA PRO A 30 2.00 -4.14 27.62
C PRO A 30 2.23 -2.89 26.75
N LYS A 31 3.13 -1.97 27.13
CA LYS A 31 3.41 -0.76 26.32
C LYS A 31 4.15 -1.05 25.01
N VAL A 32 4.74 -2.24 24.88
CA VAL A 32 5.34 -2.70 23.61
C VAL A 32 4.31 -2.72 22.48
N GLY A 33 3.03 -2.98 22.80
CA GLY A 33 1.93 -2.91 21.84
C GLY A 33 1.75 -1.53 21.20
N PHE A 34 2.08 -0.43 21.90
CA PHE A 34 2.00 0.92 21.32
C PHE A 34 3.12 1.19 20.30
N ILE A 35 4.28 0.56 20.45
CA ILE A 35 5.40 0.69 19.50
C ILE A 35 5.04 -0.04 18.20
N TYR A 36 4.65 -1.31 18.28
CA TYR A 36 4.25 -2.05 17.09
C TYR A 36 2.95 -1.50 16.47
N GLY A 37 2.03 -1.03 17.31
CA GLY A 37 0.80 -0.38 16.87
C GLY A 37 1.06 0.92 16.11
N SER A 38 1.99 1.77 16.56
CA SER A 38 2.32 3.01 15.85
C SER A 38 3.01 2.74 14.52
N PHE A 39 3.92 1.77 14.45
CA PHE A 39 4.53 1.33 13.19
C PHE A 39 3.50 0.76 12.21
N SER A 40 2.52 0.00 12.70
CA SER A 40 1.41 -0.50 11.89
C SER A 40 0.55 0.64 11.36
N LEU A 41 0.19 1.61 12.21
CA LEU A 41 -0.59 2.78 11.81
C LEU A 41 0.13 3.61 10.73
N ILE A 42 1.44 3.88 10.92
CA ILE A 42 2.26 4.62 9.94
C ILE A 42 2.29 3.88 8.60
N SER A 43 2.45 2.54 8.63
CA SER A 43 2.43 1.72 7.41
C SER A 43 1.10 1.79 6.68
N VAL A 44 -0.02 1.79 7.42
CA VAL A 44 -1.36 1.94 6.84
C VAL A 44 -1.56 3.32 6.23
N VAL A 45 -1.16 4.38 6.94
CA VAL A 45 -1.26 5.76 6.43
C VAL A 45 -0.41 5.94 5.17
N TRP A 46 0.82 5.42 5.18
CA TRP A 46 1.70 5.45 4.02
C TRP A 46 1.12 4.67 2.84
N GLY A 47 0.64 3.45 3.09
CA GLY A 47 -0.04 2.63 2.08
C GLY A 47 -1.27 3.34 1.51
N PHE A 48 -2.05 4.03 2.34
CA PHE A 48 -3.22 4.79 1.90
C PHE A 48 -2.86 5.97 0.97
N PHE A 49 -1.71 6.62 1.16
CA PHE A 49 -1.27 7.72 0.29
C PHE A 49 -0.61 7.26 -1.00
N TYR A 50 0.18 6.17 -0.95
CA TYR A 50 1.02 5.74 -2.08
C TYR A 50 0.43 4.62 -2.93
N PHE A 51 -0.48 3.80 -2.39
CA PHE A 51 -1.10 2.71 -3.14
C PHE A 51 -2.45 3.17 -3.71
N PRO A 52 -2.55 3.55 -5.00
CA PRO A 52 -3.85 3.69 -5.65
C PRO A 52 -4.61 2.37 -5.53
N GLU A 53 -5.92 2.42 -5.29
CA GLU A 53 -6.77 1.23 -5.34
C GLU A 53 -6.74 0.63 -6.75
N LEU A 54 -5.86 -0.36 -6.96
CA LEU A 54 -5.77 -1.17 -8.18
C LEU A 54 -6.52 -2.52 -8.04
N LYS A 55 -7.10 -2.78 -6.87
CA LYS A 55 -7.76 -4.06 -6.56
C LYS A 55 -9.09 -4.15 -7.30
N GLY A 56 -9.20 -5.08 -8.25
CA GLY A 56 -10.44 -5.38 -8.97
C GLY A 56 -10.61 -4.67 -10.32
N ARG A 57 -9.58 -3.97 -10.82
CA ARG A 57 -9.54 -3.39 -12.17
C ARG A 57 -8.87 -4.36 -13.14
N THR A 58 -9.32 -4.38 -14.40
CA THR A 58 -8.63 -5.14 -15.45
C THR A 58 -7.28 -4.50 -15.79
N LEU A 59 -6.32 -5.29 -16.27
CA LEU A 59 -4.98 -4.79 -16.62
C LEU A 59 -5.05 -3.66 -17.68
N ASP A 60 -5.98 -3.77 -18.62
CA ASP A 60 -6.19 -2.75 -19.66
C ASP A 60 -6.69 -1.43 -19.07
N GLU A 61 -7.64 -1.46 -18.12
CA GLU A 61 -8.10 -0.24 -17.43
C GLU A 61 -6.97 0.40 -16.62
N VAL A 62 -6.10 -0.40 -16.01
CA VAL A 62 -4.95 0.09 -15.26
C VAL A 62 -3.95 0.79 -16.18
N ASP A 63 -3.64 0.21 -17.35
CA ASP A 63 -2.75 0.84 -18.34
C ASP A 63 -3.33 2.18 -18.85
N MET A 64 -4.64 2.24 -19.11
CA MET A 64 -5.32 3.48 -19.50
C MET A 64 -5.25 4.57 -18.41
N MET A 65 -5.40 4.18 -17.14
CA MET A 65 -5.25 5.10 -16.01
C MET A 65 -3.82 5.63 -15.85
N PHE A 66 -2.80 4.79 -16.13
CA PHE A 66 -1.40 5.22 -16.14
C PHE A 66 -1.11 6.19 -17.28
N ARG A 67 -1.61 5.94 -18.50
CA ARG A 67 -1.49 6.84 -19.65
C ARG A 67 -2.19 8.19 -19.43
N ALA A 68 -3.35 8.17 -18.78
CA ALA A 68 -4.10 9.37 -18.43
C ALA A 68 -3.55 10.14 -17.21
N ASN A 69 -2.43 9.70 -16.63
CA ASN A 69 -1.77 10.28 -15.45
C ASN A 69 -2.76 10.62 -14.31
N VAL A 70 -3.69 9.70 -14.04
CA VAL A 70 -4.72 9.96 -13.03
C VAL A 70 -4.08 9.96 -11.65
N PRO A 71 -4.22 11.03 -10.84
CA PRO A 71 -3.68 11.04 -9.49
C PRO A 71 -4.27 9.89 -8.68
N ALA A 72 -3.43 9.21 -7.91
CA ALA A 72 -3.73 7.96 -7.18
C ALA A 72 -5.00 7.98 -6.31
N ARG A 73 -5.52 9.18 -6.01
CA ARG A 73 -6.74 9.42 -5.23
C ARG A 73 -8.04 9.47 -6.04
N LYS A 74 -8.00 9.53 -7.36
CA LYS A 74 -9.20 9.58 -8.23
C LYS A 74 -9.46 8.28 -9.00
N THR A 75 -8.60 7.27 -8.85
CA THR A 75 -8.73 5.96 -9.52
C THR A 75 -10.02 5.21 -9.14
N SER A 76 -10.55 5.46 -7.94
CA SER A 76 -11.83 4.85 -7.47
C SER A 76 -13.06 5.41 -8.21
N SER A 77 -13.04 6.68 -8.62
CA SER A 77 -14.16 7.33 -9.35
C SER A 77 -13.96 7.35 -10.87
N TRP A 78 -12.85 6.80 -11.38
CA TRP A 78 -12.55 6.83 -12.81
C TRP A 78 -13.42 5.79 -13.56
N LYS A 79 -14.18 6.25 -14.55
CA LYS A 79 -14.96 5.41 -15.46
C LYS A 79 -14.24 5.30 -16.80
N SER A 80 -14.01 4.07 -17.25
CA SER A 80 -13.36 3.76 -18.52
C SER A 80 -14.19 4.14 -19.75
N GLU A 81 -15.52 4.23 -19.61
CA GLU A 81 -16.47 4.57 -20.68
C GLU A 81 -16.08 5.84 -21.46
N GLY A 82 -15.72 6.92 -20.77
CA GLY A 82 -15.37 8.19 -21.42
C GLY A 82 -13.99 8.19 -22.10
N TYR A 83 -13.07 7.31 -21.67
CA TYR A 83 -11.77 7.15 -22.33
C TYR A 83 -11.90 6.33 -23.62
N ILE A 84 -12.68 5.24 -23.57
CA ILE A 84 -12.95 4.38 -24.73
C ILE A 84 -13.66 5.18 -25.84
N GLU A 85 -14.60 6.04 -25.48
CA GLU A 85 -15.30 6.90 -26.44
C GLU A 85 -14.36 7.92 -27.09
N ALA A 86 -13.45 8.52 -26.32
CA ALA A 86 -12.46 9.46 -26.85
C ALA A 86 -11.36 8.78 -27.71
N VAL A 87 -11.01 7.53 -27.42
CA VAL A 87 -10.13 6.70 -28.28
C VAL A 87 -10.84 6.30 -29.57
N ASN A 88 -12.10 5.84 -29.50
CA ASN A 88 -12.90 5.52 -30.69
C ASN A 88 -13.16 6.75 -31.59
N HIS A 89 -13.18 7.95 -31.00
CA HIS A 89 -13.26 9.22 -31.73
C HIS A 89 -11.90 9.74 -32.24
N GLY A 90 -10.80 8.97 -32.12
CA GLY A 90 -9.50 9.30 -32.71
C GLY A 90 -8.76 10.48 -32.06
N LYS A 91 -9.21 10.99 -30.91
CA LYS A 91 -8.70 12.24 -30.31
C LYS A 91 -7.31 12.12 -29.66
N PHE A 92 -6.71 10.93 -29.60
CA PHE A 92 -5.45 10.69 -28.89
C PHE A 92 -4.27 10.27 -29.79
N GLU A 93 -4.48 10.03 -31.09
CA GLU A 93 -3.38 9.71 -32.03
C GLU A 93 -2.68 10.97 -32.57
N GLU A 94 -3.15 12.18 -32.25
CA GLU A 94 -2.74 13.41 -32.92
C GLU A 94 -1.91 14.40 -32.07
N SER A 95 -1.29 13.98 -30.95
CA SER A 95 -0.40 14.86 -30.16
C SER A 95 0.89 14.20 -29.70
#